data_AF-A0A318KCT5-F1
#
_entry.id   AF-A0A318KCT5-F1
#
_cell.length_a   1.000
_cell.length_b   1.000
_cell.length_c   1.000
_cell.angle_alpha   90.00
_cell.angle_beta   90.00
_cell.angle_gamma   90.00
#
_symmetry.space_group_name_H-M   'P 1'
#
loop_
_entity.id
_entity.type
_entity.pdbx_description
1 polymer ?
#
loop_
_entity_poly.entity_id
_entity_poly.type
_entity_poly.pdbx_seq_one_letter_code
_entity_poly.pdbx_strand_id
1 'polypeptide(L)'
;MAWTWEFAGPEGRAWILHYANQVCRWEPPPPLPATGTGAPLLSWRQRIGWYERWPVRRPRGRRALPRQGRVLKAVDTDALCALYSDGFPWLRAHLDPEGMHYLVPDPSDFQWPGPEGTLLWECRVLVRMSDGEQVTSTVEVAPETFTALPSTVPRRRQRQLLHLGRALERDIGLWGRDHKDDCGPETCGYPPVEPAAP
;
A
#
# COMPACT_ATOMS: atom_id res chain seq x y z
N MET A 1 -4.77 21.68 -11.23
CA MET A 1 -4.09 20.67 -10.39
C MET A 1 -2.60 20.93 -10.41
N ALA A 2 -2.07 21.51 -9.33
CA ALA A 2 -0.67 21.86 -9.20
C ALA A 2 0.06 20.78 -8.40
N TRP A 3 1.08 20.17 -8.98
CA TRP A 3 2.06 19.38 -8.23
C TRP A 3 2.90 20.36 -7.42
N THR A 4 2.52 20.58 -6.16
CA THR A 4 3.34 21.32 -5.20
C THR A 4 4.40 20.38 -4.67
N TRP A 5 5.58 20.42 -5.28
CA TRP A 5 6.79 19.92 -4.65
C TRP A 5 7.06 20.86 -3.46
N GLU A 6 6.87 20.39 -2.23
CA GLU A 6 7.04 21.22 -1.02
C GLU A 6 8.46 21.81 -0.84
N PHE A 7 9.41 21.40 -1.70
CA PHE A 7 10.81 21.81 -1.62
C PHE A 7 11.24 22.85 -2.66
N ALA A 8 10.34 23.32 -3.51
CA ALA A 8 10.70 24.31 -4.52
C ALA A 8 9.52 25.26 -4.79
N GLY A 9 9.68 26.53 -4.40
CA GLY A 9 8.81 27.61 -4.87
C GLY A 9 8.75 27.68 -6.41
N PRO A 10 7.94 28.59 -6.99
CA PRO A 10 7.69 28.64 -8.43
C PRO A 10 8.94 28.59 -9.31
N GLU A 11 10.02 29.26 -8.90
CA GLU A 11 11.31 29.30 -9.60
C GLU A 11 12.07 27.97 -9.55
N GLY A 12 12.15 27.34 -8.37
CA GLY A 12 12.80 26.03 -8.24
C GLY A 12 12.07 24.95 -9.03
N ARG A 13 10.73 25.01 -9.07
CA ARG A 13 9.92 24.12 -9.91
C ARG A 13 10.22 24.33 -11.39
N ALA A 14 10.32 25.58 -11.85
CA ALA A 14 10.67 25.88 -13.23
C ALA A 14 12.06 25.37 -13.60
N TRP A 15 13.04 25.51 -12.70
CA TRP A 15 14.39 24.99 -12.89
C TRP A 15 14.42 23.45 -12.97
N ILE A 16 13.74 22.74 -12.07
CA ILE A 16 13.66 21.27 -12.09
C ILE A 16 13.03 20.77 -13.40
N LEU A 17 11.92 21.38 -13.82
CA LEU A 17 11.23 21.00 -15.06
C LEU A 17 12.07 21.31 -16.29
N HIS A 18 12.79 22.44 -16.29
CA HIS A 18 13.71 22.80 -17.37
C HIS A 18 14.83 21.77 -17.49
N TYR A 19 15.47 21.41 -16.36
CA TYR A 19 16.51 20.41 -16.33
C TYR A 19 15.99 19.04 -16.74
N ALA A 20 14.87 18.58 -16.18
CA ALA A 20 14.24 17.32 -16.52
C ALA A 20 13.97 17.21 -18.02
N ASN A 21 13.42 18.26 -18.65
CA ASN A 21 13.16 18.29 -20.10
C ASN A 21 14.43 18.23 -20.97
N GLN A 22 15.59 18.63 -20.46
CA GLN A 22 16.86 18.49 -21.17
C GLN A 22 17.41 17.06 -21.10
N VAL A 23 17.21 16.36 -19.98
CA VAL A 23 17.77 15.01 -19.77
C VAL A 23 16.79 13.89 -20.10
N CYS A 24 15.49 14.15 -20.08
CA CYS A 24 14.45 13.20 -20.44
C CYS A 24 13.20 13.89 -20.99
N ARG A 25 12.39 13.15 -21.75
CA ARG A 25 11.05 13.61 -22.11
C ARG A 25 10.16 13.48 -20.88
N TRP A 26 10.02 14.56 -20.12
CA TRP A 26 9.14 14.58 -18.96
C TRP A 26 7.69 14.69 -19.43
N GLU A 27 6.86 13.72 -19.04
CA GLU A 27 5.41 13.81 -19.16
C GLU A 27 4.85 14.02 -17.76
N PRO A 28 3.87 14.94 -17.58
CA PRO A 28 3.26 15.13 -16.28
C PRO A 28 2.63 13.82 -15.81
N PRO A 29 2.79 13.47 -14.52
CA PRO A 29 2.14 12.27 -14.00
C PRO A 29 0.62 12.39 -14.17
N PRO A 30 -0.08 11.27 -14.33
CA PRO A 30 -1.53 11.25 -14.39
C PRO A 30 -2.13 11.90 -13.11
N PRO A 31 -3.38 12.40 -13.17
CA PRO A 31 -4.04 12.91 -11.99
C PRO A 31 -4.10 11.83 -10.91
N LEU A 32 -4.08 12.25 -9.65
CA LEU A 32 -4.13 11.33 -8.53
C LEU A 32 -5.48 10.58 -8.51
N PRO A 33 -5.50 9.32 -8.02
CA PRO A 33 -6.73 8.55 -7.87
C PRO A 33 -7.76 9.32 -7.03
N ALA A 34 -8.99 9.42 -7.55
CA ALA A 34 -10.10 10.04 -6.84
C ALA A 34 -10.50 9.22 -5.60
N THR A 35 -11.16 9.88 -4.64
CA THR A 35 -11.83 9.22 -3.51
C THR A 35 -12.92 8.28 -4.03
N GLY A 36 -13.16 7.16 -3.34
CA GLY A 36 -14.16 6.22 -3.80
C GLY A 36 -14.39 5.06 -2.84
N THR A 37 -15.57 5.02 -2.24
CA THR A 37 -16.09 3.87 -1.50
C THR A 37 -16.53 2.78 -2.48
N GLY A 38 -15.60 1.97 -2.94
CA GLY A 38 -15.91 0.82 -3.78
C GLY A 38 -14.67 0.09 -4.28
N ALA A 39 -14.75 -1.24 -4.31
CA ALA A 39 -13.71 -2.01 -4.98
C ALA A 39 -13.64 -1.57 -6.46
N PRO A 40 -12.44 -1.30 -7.00
CA PRO A 40 -12.29 -0.89 -8.39
C PRO A 40 -13.04 -1.84 -9.32
N LEU A 41 -13.71 -1.27 -10.32
CA LEU A 41 -14.37 -2.04 -11.37
C LEU A 41 -13.30 -2.74 -12.21
N LEU A 42 -12.93 -3.94 -11.79
CA LEU A 42 -11.93 -4.73 -12.49
C LEU A 42 -12.45 -5.09 -13.87
N SER A 43 -11.67 -4.74 -14.89
CA SER A 43 -11.94 -5.07 -16.28
C SER A 43 -12.10 -6.58 -16.46
N TRP A 44 -12.84 -7.00 -17.48
CA TRP A 44 -13.02 -8.41 -17.81
C TRP A 44 -11.68 -9.16 -17.95
N ARG A 45 -10.66 -8.52 -18.53
CA ARG A 45 -9.30 -9.08 -18.65
C ARG A 45 -8.64 -9.29 -17.28
N GLN A 46 -8.79 -8.35 -16.36
CA GLN A 46 -8.31 -8.51 -14.98
C GLN A 46 -9.06 -9.64 -14.27
N ARG A 47 -10.38 -9.77 -14.47
CA ARG A 47 -11.21 -10.84 -13.91
C ARG A 47 -10.83 -12.24 -14.40
N ILE A 48 -10.51 -12.39 -15.69
CA ILE A 48 -10.02 -13.66 -16.25
C ILE A 48 -8.63 -13.99 -15.70
N GLY A 49 -7.75 -12.98 -15.57
CA GLY A 49 -6.41 -13.16 -15.00
C GLY A 49 -6.38 -13.78 -13.60
N TRP A 50 -7.46 -13.64 -12.81
CA TRP A 50 -7.59 -14.22 -11.47
C TRP A 50 -7.48 -15.74 -11.42
N TYR A 51 -7.78 -16.43 -12.52
CA TYR A 51 -7.88 -17.89 -12.53
C TYR A 51 -6.54 -18.57 -12.78
N GLU A 52 -5.60 -17.92 -13.47
CA GLU A 52 -4.51 -18.66 -14.10
C GLU A 52 -3.18 -18.63 -13.31
N ARG A 53 -2.78 -17.51 -12.69
CA ARG A 53 -1.43 -17.40 -12.11
C ARG A 53 -1.35 -16.52 -10.87
N TRP A 54 -0.41 -16.85 -9.98
CA TRP A 54 0.02 -15.95 -8.91
C TRP A 54 0.68 -14.70 -9.53
N PRO A 55 0.19 -13.49 -9.26
CA PRO A 55 0.62 -12.29 -9.97
C PRO A 55 1.99 -11.76 -9.53
N VAL A 56 2.49 -12.12 -8.34
CA VAL A 56 3.87 -11.77 -7.93
C VAL A 56 4.85 -12.63 -8.72
N ARG A 57 5.52 -12.02 -9.69
CA ARG A 57 6.46 -12.68 -10.60
C ARG A 57 7.89 -12.39 -10.19
N ARG A 58 8.70 -13.46 -10.23
CA ARG A 58 10.13 -13.37 -10.01
C ARG A 58 10.81 -12.56 -11.13
N PRO A 59 11.58 -11.50 -10.81
CA PRO A 59 12.38 -10.77 -11.77
C PRO A 59 13.44 -11.69 -12.41
N ARG A 60 13.88 -11.36 -13.62
CA ARG A 60 14.89 -12.15 -14.34
C ARG A 60 16.18 -12.18 -13.53
N GLY A 61 16.79 -13.36 -13.41
CA GLY A 61 18.06 -13.55 -12.67
C GLY A 61 17.93 -13.58 -11.14
N ARG A 62 16.74 -13.37 -10.57
CA ARG A 62 16.50 -13.46 -9.12
C ARG A 62 16.07 -14.87 -8.70
N ARG A 63 16.20 -15.19 -7.41
CA ARG A 63 15.63 -16.40 -6.80
C ARG A 63 14.13 -16.22 -6.59
N ALA A 64 13.37 -17.30 -6.72
CA ALA A 64 11.93 -17.21 -6.48
C ALA A 64 11.66 -17.11 -4.97
N LEU A 65 10.63 -16.38 -4.55
CA LEU A 65 10.20 -16.38 -3.15
C LEU A 65 9.92 -17.82 -2.68
N PRO A 66 10.23 -18.16 -1.42
CA PRO A 66 9.90 -19.47 -0.86
C PRO A 66 8.39 -19.70 -0.87
N ARG A 67 7.94 -20.96 -0.69
CA ARG A 67 6.49 -21.29 -0.74
C ARG A 67 5.69 -20.51 0.29
N GLN A 68 6.30 -20.26 1.44
CA GLN A 68 5.78 -19.46 2.55
C GLN A 68 5.61 -17.99 2.18
N GLY A 69 6.40 -17.46 1.23
CA GLY A 69 6.24 -16.10 0.70
C GLY A 69 5.24 -16.00 -0.46
N ARG A 70 4.65 -17.13 -0.90
CA ARG A 70 3.64 -17.18 -1.96
C ARG A 70 2.27 -17.50 -1.39
N VAL A 71 1.88 -16.78 -0.35
CA VAL A 71 0.58 -16.88 0.32
C VAL A 71 0.20 -15.49 0.78
N LEU A 72 -1.10 -15.21 0.76
CA LEU A 72 -1.68 -14.02 1.35
C LEU A 72 -2.23 -14.38 2.74
N LYS A 73 -1.90 -13.56 3.73
CA LYS A 73 -2.28 -13.71 5.13
C LYS A 73 -3.44 -12.77 5.44
N ALA A 74 -4.40 -13.23 6.24
CA ALA A 74 -5.38 -12.34 6.85
C ALA A 74 -4.86 -11.94 8.23
N VAL A 75 -4.97 -10.66 8.55
CA VAL A 75 -4.60 -10.10 9.85
C VAL A 75 -5.71 -9.15 10.30
N ASP A 76 -5.99 -9.15 11.59
CA ASP A 76 -6.85 -8.14 12.19
C ASP A 76 -6.12 -6.80 12.35
N THR A 77 -6.85 -5.78 12.78
CA THR A 77 -6.35 -4.41 12.98
C THR A 77 -5.20 -4.34 13.97
N ASP A 78 -5.28 -5.08 15.06
CA ASP A 78 -4.24 -5.08 16.11
C ASP A 78 -2.93 -5.70 15.60
N ALA A 79 -3.03 -6.86 14.92
CA ALA A 79 -1.90 -7.52 14.30
C ALA A 79 -1.30 -6.68 13.17
N LEU A 80 -2.13 -5.98 12.37
CA LEU A 80 -1.62 -5.06 11.36
C LEU A 80 -0.86 -3.90 11.98
N CYS A 81 -1.42 -3.24 13.00
CA CYS A 81 -0.77 -2.14 13.69
C CYS A 81 0.58 -2.55 14.30
N ALA A 82 0.70 -3.78 14.80
CA ALA A 82 1.96 -4.31 15.34
C ALA A 82 3.06 -4.49 14.27
N LEU A 83 2.71 -4.54 12.98
CA LEU A 83 3.68 -4.63 11.88
C LEU A 83 4.27 -3.26 11.50
N TYR A 84 3.57 -2.17 11.82
CA TYR A 84 4.10 -0.81 11.65
C TYR A 84 4.90 -0.45 12.90
N SER A 85 6.19 -0.15 12.74
CA SER A 85 7.09 0.25 13.84
C SER A 85 6.48 1.33 14.71
N ASP A 86 6.55 1.15 16.03
CA ASP A 86 5.91 1.97 17.09
C ASP A 86 4.58 2.60 16.67
N GLY A 87 3.73 1.73 16.12
CA GLY A 87 2.28 1.85 16.06
C GLY A 87 1.83 3.26 15.75
N PHE A 88 1.99 3.68 14.50
CA PHE A 88 1.47 4.94 13.95
C PHE A 88 0.06 5.18 14.56
N PRO A 89 -0.09 6.01 15.62
CA PRO A 89 -1.34 6.02 16.40
C PRO A 89 -2.51 6.47 15.55
N TRP A 90 -2.18 7.31 14.58
CA TRP A 90 -3.02 7.68 13.45
C TRP A 90 -3.56 6.45 12.71
N LEU A 91 -2.73 5.47 12.34
CA LEU A 91 -3.18 4.29 11.60
C LEU A 91 -4.28 3.56 12.40
N ARG A 92 -4.03 3.28 13.68
CA ARG A 92 -4.99 2.56 14.51
C ARG A 92 -6.35 3.23 14.58
N ALA A 93 -6.38 4.57 14.69
CA ALA A 93 -7.62 5.34 14.76
C ALA A 93 -8.40 5.36 13.44
N HIS A 94 -7.73 5.11 12.31
CA HIS A 94 -8.32 5.23 10.98
C HIS A 94 -8.53 3.88 10.26
N LEU A 95 -8.19 2.77 10.90
CA LEU A 95 -8.52 1.43 10.41
C LEU A 95 -9.94 1.04 10.84
N ASP A 96 -10.59 0.20 10.02
CA ASP A 96 -11.81 -0.50 10.45
C ASP A 96 -11.47 -1.36 11.69
N PRO A 97 -12.05 -1.10 12.88
CA PRO A 97 -11.68 -1.80 14.12
C PRO A 97 -12.03 -3.30 14.09
N GLU A 98 -13.02 -3.69 13.28
CA GLU A 98 -13.39 -5.09 13.05
C GLU A 98 -12.91 -5.58 11.66
N GLY A 99 -12.05 -4.79 11.02
CA GLY A 99 -11.55 -5.01 9.69
C GLY A 99 -10.64 -6.23 9.59
N MET A 100 -10.79 -6.97 8.50
CA MET A 100 -9.79 -7.94 8.07
C MET A 100 -8.93 -7.32 6.99
N HIS A 101 -7.63 -7.28 7.24
CA HIS A 101 -6.62 -6.78 6.31
C HIS A 101 -5.84 -7.95 5.71
N TYR A 102 -5.18 -7.69 4.58
CA TYR A 102 -4.48 -8.74 3.86
C TYR A 102 -3.06 -8.36 3.52
N LEU A 103 -2.13 -9.24 3.90
CA LEU A 103 -0.69 -9.04 3.73
C LEU A 103 -0.14 -10.08 2.77
N VAL A 104 0.74 -9.66 1.85
CA VAL A 104 1.39 -10.55 0.89
C VAL A 104 2.77 -10.01 0.50
N PRO A 105 3.83 -10.85 0.46
CA PRO A 105 5.11 -10.46 -0.07
C PRO A 105 4.95 -10.13 -1.54
N ASP A 106 5.13 -8.86 -1.86
CA ASP A 106 5.00 -8.32 -3.20
C ASP A 106 6.14 -7.31 -3.47
N PRO A 107 7.41 -7.75 -3.32
CA PRO A 107 8.54 -6.86 -3.46
C PRO A 107 8.66 -6.33 -4.88
N SER A 108 9.06 -5.08 -4.98
CA SER A 108 9.54 -4.46 -6.21
C SER A 108 10.78 -5.19 -6.74
N ASP A 109 11.10 -5.00 -8.02
CA ASP A 109 12.27 -5.62 -8.65
C ASP A 109 13.59 -5.27 -7.93
N PHE A 110 13.65 -4.09 -7.30
CA PHE A 110 14.80 -3.60 -6.54
C PHE A 110 14.89 -4.19 -5.13
N GLN A 111 13.74 -4.39 -4.47
CA GLN A 111 13.66 -4.98 -3.12
C GLN A 111 13.55 -6.52 -3.15
N TRP A 112 13.70 -7.13 -4.33
CA TRP A 112 13.59 -8.57 -4.46
C TRP A 112 14.76 -9.28 -3.74
N PRO A 113 14.48 -10.33 -2.93
CA PRO A 113 15.52 -11.01 -2.17
C PRO A 113 16.73 -11.44 -3.02
N GLY A 114 17.91 -11.03 -2.55
CA GLY A 114 19.19 -11.39 -3.16
C GLY A 114 19.54 -12.87 -2.97
N PRO A 115 20.67 -13.34 -3.53
CA PRO A 115 21.14 -14.70 -3.32
C PRO A 115 21.44 -14.99 -1.84
N GLU A 116 21.85 -13.99 -1.07
CA GLU A 116 22.08 -14.06 0.38
C GLU A 116 20.79 -13.90 1.20
N GLY A 117 19.64 -13.68 0.54
CA GLY A 117 18.37 -13.35 1.17
C GLY A 117 18.21 -11.84 1.38
N THR A 118 17.04 -11.44 1.89
CA THR A 118 16.82 -10.12 2.50
C THR A 118 16.44 -10.34 3.96
N LEU A 119 16.82 -9.41 4.82
CA LEU A 119 16.40 -9.42 6.22
C LEU A 119 14.88 -9.20 6.36
N LEU A 120 14.30 -8.45 5.43
CA LEU A 120 12.88 -8.11 5.42
C LEU A 120 12.28 -8.37 4.03
N TRP A 121 11.00 -8.75 4.00
CA TRP A 121 10.19 -8.81 2.79
C TRP A 121 9.33 -7.57 2.69
N GLU A 122 9.45 -6.85 1.57
CA GLU A 122 8.49 -5.83 1.20
C GLU A 122 7.13 -6.50 0.92
N CYS A 123 6.17 -6.21 1.80
CA CYS A 123 4.84 -6.76 1.75
C CYS A 123 3.84 -5.68 1.36
N ARG A 124 3.01 -5.98 0.36
CA ARG A 124 1.82 -5.19 0.06
C ARG A 124 0.74 -5.53 1.06
N VAL A 125 0.08 -4.48 1.57
CA VAL A 125 -1.08 -4.58 2.45
C VAL A 125 -2.30 -4.08 1.70
N LEU A 126 -3.37 -4.86 1.70
CA LEU A 126 -4.72 -4.40 1.39
C LEU A 126 -5.42 -4.08 2.70
N VAL A 127 -5.70 -2.80 2.90
CA VAL A 127 -6.16 -2.22 4.15
C VAL A 127 -7.62 -1.80 4.00
N ARG A 128 -8.39 -1.89 5.08
CA ARG A 128 -9.75 -1.37 5.15
C ARG A 128 -9.77 -0.22 6.15
N MET A 129 -10.14 0.96 5.68
CA MET A 129 -10.20 2.18 6.47
C MET A 129 -11.52 2.26 7.25
N SER A 130 -11.59 3.14 8.24
CA SER A 130 -12.75 3.33 9.12
C SER A 130 -14.03 3.74 8.38
N ASP A 131 -13.90 4.43 7.24
CA ASP A 131 -15.00 4.77 6.33
C ASP A 131 -15.42 3.61 5.40
N GLY A 132 -14.76 2.45 5.53
CA GLY A 132 -14.98 1.27 4.71
C GLY A 132 -14.22 1.26 3.37
N GLU A 133 -13.46 2.30 3.04
CA GLU A 133 -12.64 2.35 1.84
C GLU A 133 -11.53 1.28 1.89
N GLN A 134 -11.22 0.68 0.74
CA GLN A 134 -10.10 -0.25 0.60
C GLN A 134 -8.94 0.44 -0.09
N VAL A 135 -7.81 0.52 0.61
CA VAL A 135 -6.59 1.17 0.13
C VAL A 135 -5.42 0.22 0.22
N THR A 136 -4.30 0.61 -0.37
CA THR A 136 -3.06 -0.16 -0.29
C THR A 136 -2.02 0.51 0.61
N SER A 137 -1.11 -0.29 1.14
CA SER A 137 0.10 0.19 1.81
C SER A 137 1.23 -0.81 1.58
N THR A 138 2.43 -0.43 2.00
CA THR A 138 3.61 -1.29 1.96
C THR A 138 4.24 -1.30 3.34
N VAL A 139 4.64 -2.48 3.80
CA VAL A 139 5.33 -2.67 5.07
C VAL A 139 6.44 -3.71 4.90
N GLU A 140 7.58 -3.48 5.53
CA GLU A 140 8.70 -4.42 5.54
C GLU A 140 8.54 -5.39 6.72
N VAL A 141 8.50 -6.69 6.43
CA VAL A 141 8.24 -7.72 7.46
C VAL A 141 9.31 -8.80 7.40
N ALA A 142 9.86 -9.17 8.55
CA ALA A 142 10.79 -10.29 8.63
C ALA A 142 10.14 -11.60 8.14
N PRO A 143 10.86 -12.46 7.38
CA PRO A 143 10.32 -13.73 6.89
C PRO A 143 9.72 -14.62 7.99
N GLU A 144 10.32 -14.62 9.17
CA GLU A 144 9.90 -15.39 10.34
C GLU A 144 8.57 -14.86 10.87
N THR A 145 8.47 -13.54 11.06
CA THR A 145 7.23 -12.85 11.46
C THR A 145 6.10 -13.13 10.47
N PHE A 146 6.37 -13.00 9.17
CA PHE A 146 5.37 -13.29 8.14
C PHE A 146 4.94 -14.76 8.14
N THR A 147 5.90 -15.68 8.33
CA THR A 147 5.62 -17.12 8.31
C THR A 147 4.76 -17.53 9.50
N ALA A 148 4.96 -16.90 10.66
CA ALA A 148 4.18 -17.14 11.88
C ALA A 148 2.70 -16.73 11.76
N LEU A 149 2.36 -15.81 10.84
CA LEU A 149 0.98 -15.38 10.64
C LEU A 149 0.07 -16.53 10.14
N PRO A 150 -1.20 -16.58 10.55
CA PRO A 150 -2.14 -17.60 10.09
C PRO A 150 -2.34 -17.60 8.56
N SER A 151 -2.40 -18.80 7.96
CA SER A 151 -2.66 -18.99 6.53
C SER A 151 -4.10 -19.47 6.29
N THR A 152 -5.10 -18.68 6.68
CA THR A 152 -6.51 -19.08 6.70
C THR A 152 -7.26 -18.79 5.39
N VAL A 153 -6.72 -17.95 4.52
CA VAL A 153 -7.41 -17.51 3.30
C VAL A 153 -7.37 -18.60 2.22
N PRO A 154 -8.51 -19.03 1.65
CA PRO A 154 -8.52 -20.02 0.57
C PRO A 154 -7.78 -19.53 -0.69
N ARG A 155 -7.11 -20.44 -1.41
CA ARG A 155 -6.24 -20.09 -2.56
C ARG A 155 -6.91 -19.26 -3.65
N ARG A 156 -8.18 -19.54 -3.98
CA ARG A 156 -8.95 -18.74 -4.95
C ARG A 156 -9.12 -17.31 -4.46
N ARG A 157 -9.45 -17.13 -3.18
CA ARG A 157 -9.63 -15.82 -2.55
C ARG A 157 -8.32 -15.05 -2.45
N GLN A 158 -7.21 -15.72 -2.13
CA GLN A 158 -5.88 -15.09 -2.13
C GLN A 158 -5.55 -14.45 -3.48
N ARG A 159 -5.80 -15.16 -4.60
CA ARG A 159 -5.54 -14.62 -5.94
C ARG A 159 -6.40 -13.40 -6.23
N GLN A 160 -7.70 -13.46 -5.94
CA GLN A 160 -8.62 -12.34 -6.13
C GLN A 160 -8.16 -11.10 -5.36
N LEU A 161 -7.85 -11.24 -4.07
CA LEU A 161 -7.41 -10.14 -3.21
C LEU A 161 -6.08 -9.55 -3.65
N LEU A 162 -5.14 -10.37 -4.09
CA LEU A 162 -3.85 -9.90 -4.58
C LEU A 162 -3.98 -9.16 -5.93
N HIS A 163 -4.85 -9.61 -6.82
CA HIS A 163 -5.17 -8.85 -8.04
C HIS A 163 -5.88 -7.53 -7.73
N LEU A 164 -6.79 -7.52 -6.75
CA LEU A 164 -7.43 -6.32 -6.26
C LEU A 164 -6.40 -5.33 -5.70
N GLY A 165 -5.52 -5.78 -4.80
CA GLY A 165 -4.47 -4.96 -4.20
C GLY A 165 -3.46 -4.39 -5.20
N ARG A 166 -3.23 -5.06 -6.34
CA ARG A 166 -2.37 -4.52 -7.43
C ARG A 166 -3.11 -3.60 -8.40
N ALA A 167 -4.44 -3.66 -8.42
CA ALA A 167 -5.27 -2.79 -9.26
C ALA A 167 -5.74 -1.54 -8.51
N LEU A 168 -5.69 -1.56 -7.18
CA LEU A 168 -5.89 -0.38 -6.34
C LEU A 168 -4.69 0.54 -6.49
N GLU A 169 -4.93 1.69 -7.09
CA GLU A 169 -3.94 2.77 -7.23
C GLU A 169 -3.85 3.65 -5.99
N ARG A 170 -4.91 3.62 -5.17
CA ARG A 170 -5.02 4.46 -3.97
C ARG A 170 -4.31 3.81 -2.80
N ASP A 171 -3.46 4.59 -2.15
CA ASP A 171 -2.72 4.17 -0.95
C ASP A 171 -3.21 4.91 0.30
N ILE A 172 -2.73 4.45 1.45
CA ILE A 172 -3.09 5.02 2.74
C ILE A 172 -2.66 6.49 2.92
N GLY A 173 -1.62 6.94 2.20
CA GLY A 173 -1.16 8.33 2.24
C GLY A 173 -2.13 9.26 1.52
N LEU A 174 -2.59 8.85 0.33
CA LEU A 174 -3.63 9.56 -0.42
C LEU A 174 -4.95 9.59 0.34
N TRP A 175 -5.33 8.47 0.95
CA TRP A 175 -6.51 8.41 1.82
C TRP A 175 -6.37 9.38 2.99
N GLY A 176 -5.25 9.33 3.73
CA GLY A 176 -5.05 10.18 4.90
C GLY A 176 -5.02 11.67 4.57
N ARG A 177 -4.46 12.03 3.40
CA ARG A 177 -4.48 13.42 2.92
C ARG A 177 -5.90 13.91 2.67
N ASP A 178 -6.71 13.12 1.96
CA ASP A 178 -8.06 13.53 1.57
C ASP A 178 -9.04 13.46 2.76
N HIS A 179 -8.81 12.54 3.69
CA HIS A 179 -9.57 12.40 4.93
C HIS A 179 -9.25 13.49 5.97
N LYS A 180 -8.13 14.22 5.80
CA LYS A 180 -7.63 15.18 6.79
C LYS A 180 -8.66 16.23 7.18
N ASP A 181 -9.44 16.73 6.22
CA ASP A 181 -10.42 17.80 6.44
C ASP A 181 -11.67 17.29 7.18
N ASP A 182 -11.96 16.00 7.08
CA ASP A 182 -13.09 15.33 7.76
C ASP A 182 -12.66 14.61 9.06
N CYS A 183 -11.36 14.69 9.40
CA CYS A 183 -10.78 14.01 10.55
C CYS A 183 -11.17 14.73 11.86
N GLY A 184 -11.82 14.00 12.77
CA GLY A 184 -12.18 14.53 14.09
C GLY A 184 -12.53 13.41 15.08
N PRO A 185 -12.64 13.72 16.39
CA PRO A 185 -12.96 12.73 17.42
C PRO A 185 -14.27 11.99 17.13
N GLU A 186 -15.25 12.70 16.56
CA GLU A 186 -16.57 12.17 16.24
C GLU A 186 -16.53 11.18 15.06
N THR A 187 -15.59 11.36 14.13
CA THR A 187 -15.48 10.58 12.88
C THR A 187 -14.48 9.42 13.01
N CYS A 188 -13.35 9.66 13.69
CA CYS A 188 -12.20 8.75 13.69
C CYS A 188 -11.75 8.37 15.10
N GLY A 189 -12.33 8.96 16.15
CA GLY A 189 -11.85 8.80 17.52
C GLY A 189 -10.45 9.36 17.78
N TYR A 190 -9.84 10.04 16.78
CA TYR A 190 -8.51 10.61 16.89
C TYR A 190 -8.61 12.02 17.48
N PRO A 191 -8.02 12.31 18.66
CA PRO A 191 -8.03 13.64 19.22
C PRO A 191 -7.22 14.58 18.30
N PRO A 192 -7.65 15.84 18.09
CA PRO A 192 -6.86 16.79 17.34
C PRO A 192 -5.47 16.91 17.99
N VAL A 193 -4.42 16.76 17.18
CA VAL A 193 -3.06 17.05 17.65
C VAL A 193 -3.02 18.54 17.91
N GLU A 194 -2.91 18.93 19.19
CA GLU A 194 -2.69 20.34 19.52
C GLU A 194 -1.46 20.83 18.73
N PRO A 195 -1.56 21.96 18.01
CA PRO A 195 -0.39 22.48 17.32
C PRO A 195 0.69 22.72 18.36
N ALA A 196 1.89 22.16 18.12
CA ALA A 196 3.03 22.38 18.98
C ALA A 196 3.16 23.89 19.24
N ALA A 197 3.09 24.28 20.52
CA ALA A 197 3.26 25.67 20.90
C ALA A 197 4.60 26.19 20.33
N PRO A 198 4.61 27.40 19.75
CA PRO A 198 5.78 27.95 19.06
C PRO A 198 7.01 28.08 19.96
#